data_AF-A0A0X3TBV5-F1
#
_entry.id   AF-A0A0X3TBV5-F1
#
_cell.length_a   1.000
_cell.length_b   1.000
_cell.length_c   1.000
_cell.angle_alpha   90.00
_cell.angle_beta   90.00
_cell.angle_gamma   90.00
#
_symmetry.space_group_name_H-M   'P 1'
#
loop_
_entity.id
_entity.type
_entity.pdbx_description
1 polymer ?
#
loop_
_entity_poly.entity_id
_entity_poly.type
_entity_poly.pdbx_seq_one_letter_code
_entity_poly.pdbx_strand_id
1 'polypeptide(L)'
;MAQSNDPTQSELPPQTDNDENTTDIPDAETMLKRLQTVNVDDFDLRTVTDEVKGNQAWLFAMTLPMSALLLVSFTLLGAFLSGHFVLSFLVTAFVVYGLGKLIDQYEQKFRYQARLEVMDRIRRAEGEFGLVPHFRDFLPKKYRHLWQSLRRYNYAYIDQYIAAIRLLQQRLDPDKFIRVWRLKYPETAPLDEDDDSYDRVE
;
A
#
# COMPACT_ATOMS: atom_id res chain seq x y z
N MET A 1 -61.39 -25.61 33.49
CA MET A 1 -60.04 -25.85 32.94
C MET A 1 -59.39 -24.49 32.71
N ALA A 2 -58.20 -24.33 33.25
CA ALA A 2 -57.54 -23.06 33.52
C ALA A 2 -56.90 -22.44 32.26
N GLN A 3 -56.89 -21.11 32.21
CA GLN A 3 -55.83 -20.34 31.57
C GLN A 3 -55.70 -18.99 32.30
N SER A 4 -54.60 -18.87 33.03
CA SER A 4 -54.18 -17.67 33.76
C SER A 4 -53.61 -16.65 32.78
N ASN A 5 -54.16 -15.44 32.78
CA ASN A 5 -53.56 -14.29 32.13
C ASN A 5 -53.23 -13.23 33.18
N ASP A 6 -51.92 -12.97 33.31
CA ASP A 6 -51.23 -11.78 33.85
C ASP A 6 -51.40 -11.40 35.33
N PRO A 7 -50.52 -10.57 35.94
CA PRO A 7 -49.28 -9.96 35.45
C PRO A 7 -48.11 -10.03 36.46
N THR A 8 -46.90 -10.38 36.02
CA THR A 8 -45.69 -9.99 36.76
C THR A 8 -44.72 -9.35 35.78
N GLN A 9 -44.70 -8.02 35.87
CA GLN A 9 -43.65 -7.14 35.38
C GLN A 9 -42.28 -7.71 35.76
N SER A 10 -41.53 -8.17 34.75
CA SER A 10 -40.07 -8.03 34.77
C SER A 10 -39.77 -6.83 33.90
N GLU A 11 -39.56 -5.69 34.55
CA GLU A 11 -38.90 -4.53 33.96
C GLU A 11 -37.55 -5.01 33.40
N LEU A 12 -37.46 -5.16 32.08
CA LEU A 12 -36.16 -5.10 31.42
C LEU A 12 -35.65 -3.66 31.61
N PRO A 13 -34.41 -3.46 32.08
CA PRO A 13 -33.82 -2.13 32.09
C PRO A 13 -33.79 -1.61 30.64
N PRO A 14 -33.94 -0.29 30.43
CA PRO A 14 -33.90 0.27 29.09
C PRO A 14 -32.52 -0.02 28.51
N GLN A 15 -32.48 -0.88 27.49
CA GLN A 15 -31.34 -0.96 26.60
C GLN A 15 -31.21 0.42 25.98
N THR A 16 -30.25 1.16 26.50
CA THR A 16 -29.80 2.41 25.92
C THR A 16 -28.96 1.97 24.73
N ASP A 17 -29.63 1.73 23.60
CA ASP A 17 -29.02 1.67 22.28
C ASP A 17 -28.51 3.08 21.93
N ASN A 18 -27.49 3.52 22.66
CA ASN A 18 -26.57 4.56 22.23
C ASN A 18 -25.34 3.84 21.67
N ASP A 19 -25.55 3.09 20.57
CA ASP A 19 -24.48 2.93 19.59
C ASP A 19 -24.31 4.30 18.90
N GLU A 20 -23.72 5.24 19.64
CA GLU A 20 -23.01 6.34 19.02
C GLU A 20 -21.96 5.68 18.12
N ASN A 21 -22.16 5.87 16.82
CA ASN A 21 -21.20 5.63 15.78
C ASN A 21 -20.04 6.63 15.97
N THR A 22 -19.30 6.49 17.07
CA THR A 22 -18.06 7.19 17.34
C THR A 22 -17.08 6.59 16.36
N THR A 23 -16.94 7.26 15.21
CA THR A 23 -15.77 7.05 14.35
C THR A 23 -14.57 7.30 15.25
N ASP A 24 -13.93 6.24 15.74
CA ASP A 24 -12.87 6.30 16.74
C ASP A 24 -11.70 7.09 16.15
N ILE A 25 -11.68 8.40 16.41
CA ILE A 25 -10.64 9.30 15.92
C ILE A 25 -9.39 8.95 16.72
N PRO A 26 -8.34 8.37 16.10
CA PRO A 26 -7.15 7.98 16.83
C PRO A 26 -6.46 9.21 17.41
N ASP A 27 -5.96 9.08 18.64
CA ASP A 27 -5.13 10.10 19.27
C ASP A 27 -3.83 10.36 18.47
N ALA A 28 -3.25 11.55 18.67
CA ALA A 28 -2.02 12.01 18.02
C ALA A 28 -0.88 11.00 18.17
N GLU A 29 -0.71 10.41 19.35
CA GLU A 29 0.35 9.43 19.62
C GLU A 29 0.12 8.13 18.83
N THR A 30 -1.14 7.72 18.71
CA THR A 30 -1.53 6.54 17.91
C THR A 30 -1.24 6.77 16.43
N MET A 31 -1.49 7.98 15.91
CA MET A 31 -1.16 8.35 14.52
C MET A 31 0.36 8.42 14.27
N LEU A 32 1.13 8.96 15.23
CA LEU A 32 2.60 8.97 15.15
C LEU A 32 3.17 7.55 15.19
N LYS A 33 2.66 6.70 16.08
CA LYS A 33 3.06 5.30 16.16
C LYS A 33 2.73 4.55 14.87
N ARG A 34 1.55 4.79 14.28
CA ARG A 34 1.20 4.23 12.96
C ARG A 34 2.19 4.67 11.89
N LEU A 35 2.53 5.95 11.82
CA LEU A 35 3.51 6.47 10.86
C LEU A 35 4.90 5.82 11.02
N GLN A 36 5.37 5.61 12.25
CA GLN A 36 6.66 4.97 12.51
C GLN A 36 6.64 3.45 12.27
N THR A 37 5.48 2.81 12.42
CA THR A 37 5.32 1.37 12.21
C THR A 37 5.23 1.01 10.72
N VAL A 38 4.85 1.96 9.86
CA VAL A 38 4.78 1.74 8.42
C VAL A 38 6.19 1.52 7.85
N ASN A 39 6.47 0.28 7.43
CA ASN A 39 7.69 -0.03 6.70
C ASN A 39 7.55 0.43 5.25
N VAL A 40 8.42 1.36 4.83
CA VAL A 40 8.35 1.94 3.50
C VAL A 40 8.86 0.99 2.41
N ASP A 41 9.70 0.03 2.81
CA ASP A 41 10.30 -0.92 1.87
C ASP A 41 9.29 -1.98 1.40
N ASP A 42 8.19 -2.18 2.15
CA ASP A 42 7.08 -3.06 1.78
C ASP A 42 6.28 -2.54 0.56
N PHE A 43 6.50 -1.27 0.19
CA PHE A 43 5.91 -0.62 -0.98
C PHE A 43 6.88 -0.50 -2.15
N ASP A 44 8.14 -0.94 -2.03
CA ASP A 44 9.10 -0.87 -3.14
C ASP A 44 8.64 -1.77 -4.29
N LEU A 45 8.35 -1.15 -5.42
CA LEU A 45 7.82 -1.82 -6.59
C LEU A 45 8.76 -2.92 -7.10
N ARG A 46 10.07 -2.79 -6.92
CA ARG A 46 11.04 -3.81 -7.34
C ARG A 46 10.93 -5.04 -6.46
N THR A 47 10.95 -4.84 -5.14
CA THR A 47 10.81 -5.91 -4.15
C THR A 47 9.49 -6.64 -4.33
N VAL A 48 8.37 -5.91 -4.46
CA VAL A 48 7.06 -6.51 -4.70
C VAL A 48 6.98 -7.18 -6.07
N THR A 49 7.64 -6.66 -7.09
CA THR A 49 7.72 -7.34 -8.40
C THR A 49 8.45 -8.67 -8.26
N ASP A 50 9.52 -8.74 -7.48
CA ASP A 50 10.26 -9.98 -7.28
C ASP A 50 9.49 -10.98 -6.41
N GLU A 51 8.76 -10.52 -5.40
CA GLU A 51 7.81 -11.34 -4.64
C GLU A 51 6.69 -11.92 -5.52
N VAL A 52 6.08 -11.08 -6.37
CA VAL A 52 5.00 -11.49 -7.28
C VAL A 52 5.52 -12.43 -8.38
N LYS A 53 6.75 -12.21 -8.87
CA LYS A 53 7.42 -13.17 -9.76
C LYS A 53 7.71 -14.48 -9.04
N GLY A 54 7.98 -14.44 -7.73
CA GLY A 54 8.15 -15.60 -6.87
C GLY A 54 9.09 -16.65 -7.48
N ASN A 55 8.65 -17.92 -7.48
CA ASN A 55 9.41 -19.04 -8.04
C ASN A 55 9.61 -18.98 -9.57
N GLN A 56 8.92 -18.09 -10.29
CA GLN A 56 9.03 -17.96 -11.75
C GLN A 56 10.16 -17.02 -12.19
N ALA A 57 10.83 -16.32 -11.25
CA ALA A 57 11.99 -15.49 -11.56
C ALA A 57 13.10 -16.28 -12.30
N TRP A 58 13.23 -17.58 -12.02
CA TRP A 58 14.16 -18.48 -12.70
C TRP A 58 13.87 -18.63 -14.21
N LEU A 59 12.60 -18.55 -14.64
CA LEU A 59 12.23 -18.63 -16.06
C LEU A 59 12.83 -17.45 -16.84
N PHE A 60 12.80 -16.25 -16.26
CA PHE A 60 13.38 -15.05 -16.86
C PHE A 60 14.91 -15.14 -16.91
N ALA A 61 15.55 -15.64 -15.85
CA ALA A 61 17.00 -15.86 -15.83
C ALA A 61 17.45 -16.88 -16.90
N MET A 62 16.64 -17.92 -17.15
CA MET A 62 16.92 -18.95 -18.16
C MET A 62 16.59 -18.51 -19.59
N THR A 63 15.89 -17.40 -19.78
CA THR A 63 15.46 -16.96 -21.12
C THR A 63 16.64 -16.60 -22.01
N LEU A 64 17.66 -15.95 -21.46
CA LEU A 64 18.86 -15.53 -22.21
C LEU A 64 19.70 -16.74 -22.70
N PRO A 65 20.11 -17.71 -21.85
CA PRO A 65 20.83 -18.88 -22.35
C PRO A 65 19.95 -19.76 -23.26
N MET A 66 18.66 -19.90 -22.97
CA MET A 66 17.76 -20.71 -23.79
C MET A 66 17.54 -20.11 -25.18
N SER A 67 17.41 -18.79 -25.29
CA SER A 67 17.28 -18.11 -26.58
C SER A 67 18.57 -18.23 -27.41
N ALA A 68 19.74 -18.16 -26.80
CA ALA A 68 21.02 -18.42 -27.48
C ALA A 68 21.11 -19.86 -27.99
N LEU A 69 20.75 -20.85 -27.18
CA LEU A 69 20.72 -22.26 -27.59
C LEU A 69 19.72 -22.51 -28.73
N LEU A 70 18.53 -21.92 -28.65
CA LEU A 70 17.54 -21.98 -29.73
C LEU A 70 18.08 -21.35 -31.01
N LEU A 71 18.70 -20.17 -30.91
CA LEU A 71 19.30 -19.48 -32.06
C LEU A 71 20.31 -20.38 -32.76
N VAL A 72 21.26 -20.95 -32.02
CA VAL A 72 22.30 -21.83 -32.57
C VAL A 72 21.69 -23.09 -33.17
N SER A 73 20.79 -23.76 -32.44
CA SER A 73 20.20 -25.03 -32.86
C SER A 73 19.36 -24.88 -34.13
N PHE A 74 18.49 -23.86 -34.18
CA PHE A 74 17.65 -23.60 -35.35
C PHE A 74 18.44 -23.06 -36.53
N THR A 75 19.48 -22.24 -36.29
CA THR A 75 20.36 -21.78 -37.38
C THR A 75 21.08 -22.96 -38.02
N LEU A 76 21.63 -23.87 -37.21
CA LEU A 76 22.36 -25.04 -37.70
C LEU A 76 21.42 -26.00 -38.44
N LEU A 77 20.22 -26.24 -37.90
CA LEU A 77 19.20 -27.06 -38.54
C LEU A 77 18.73 -26.43 -39.87
N GLY A 78 18.43 -25.14 -39.88
CA GLY A 78 18.03 -24.43 -41.09
C GLY A 78 19.14 -24.43 -42.15
N ALA A 79 20.39 -24.24 -41.75
CA ALA A 79 21.54 -24.31 -42.65
C ALA A 79 21.72 -25.70 -43.26
N PHE A 80 21.47 -26.76 -42.48
CA PHE A 80 21.52 -28.15 -42.95
C PHE A 80 20.42 -28.44 -43.99
N LEU A 81 19.18 -27.95 -43.77
CA LEU A 81 18.08 -28.19 -44.70
C LEU A 81 18.12 -27.30 -45.97
N SER A 82 18.52 -26.04 -45.84
CA SER A 82 18.48 -25.07 -46.94
C SER A 82 19.80 -24.90 -47.69
N GLY A 83 20.92 -25.34 -47.10
CA GLY A 83 22.26 -25.06 -47.61
C GLY A 83 22.68 -23.59 -47.50
N HIS A 84 21.86 -22.71 -46.90
CA HIS A 84 22.11 -21.28 -46.79
C HIS A 84 22.16 -20.84 -45.33
N PHE A 85 23.38 -20.77 -44.80
CA PHE A 85 23.64 -20.41 -43.40
C PHE A 85 23.09 -19.02 -43.03
N VAL A 86 23.43 -18.00 -43.83
CA VAL A 86 23.05 -16.60 -43.53
C VAL A 86 21.53 -16.42 -43.55
N LEU A 87 20.84 -17.02 -44.51
CA LEU A 87 19.38 -16.92 -44.61
C LEU A 87 18.70 -17.60 -43.42
N SER A 88 19.20 -18.78 -43.03
CA SER A 88 18.68 -19.53 -41.89
C SER A 88 18.87 -18.78 -40.58
N PHE A 89 20.05 -18.17 -40.40
CA PHE A 89 20.34 -17.33 -39.24
C PHE A 89 19.35 -16.16 -39.12
N LEU A 90 19.08 -15.45 -40.22
CA LEU A 90 18.16 -14.31 -40.21
C LEU A 90 16.73 -14.73 -39.83
N VAL A 91 16.24 -15.83 -40.41
CA VAL A 91 14.90 -16.37 -40.08
C VAL A 91 14.83 -16.76 -38.61
N THR A 92 15.84 -17.48 -38.10
CA THR A 92 15.89 -17.87 -36.69
C THR A 92 15.98 -16.66 -35.76
N ALA A 93 16.82 -15.67 -36.08
CA ALA A 93 16.93 -14.45 -35.29
C ALA A 93 15.58 -13.70 -35.21
N PHE A 94 14.83 -13.66 -36.31
CA PHE A 94 13.49 -13.06 -36.32
C PHE A 94 12.51 -13.81 -35.42
N VAL A 95 12.53 -15.15 -35.44
CA VAL A 95 11.71 -16.00 -34.57
C VAL A 95 12.07 -15.80 -33.09
N VAL A 96 13.36 -15.84 -32.76
CA VAL A 96 13.86 -15.64 -31.39
C VAL A 96 13.53 -14.23 -30.88
N TYR A 97 13.65 -13.22 -31.73
CA TYR A 97 13.23 -11.85 -31.39
C TYR A 97 11.73 -11.77 -31.08
N GLY A 98 10.87 -12.44 -31.87
CA GLY A 98 9.44 -12.52 -31.60
C GLY A 98 9.12 -13.18 -30.26
N LEU A 99 9.82 -14.27 -29.91
CA LEU A 99 9.72 -14.92 -28.60
C LEU A 99 10.14 -13.98 -27.46
N GLY A 100 11.25 -13.25 -27.63
CA GLY A 100 11.69 -12.25 -26.66
C GLY A 100 10.63 -11.18 -26.39
N LYS A 101 9.99 -10.67 -27.44
CA LYS A 101 8.89 -9.70 -27.32
C LYS A 101 7.68 -10.25 -26.54
N LEU A 102 7.35 -11.52 -26.71
CA LEU A 102 6.28 -12.18 -25.95
C LEU A 102 6.61 -12.29 -24.47
N ILE A 103 7.86 -12.60 -24.14
CA ILE A 103 8.34 -12.71 -22.75
C ILE A 103 8.39 -11.33 -22.08
N ASP A 104 8.85 -10.30 -22.80
CA ASP A 104 8.82 -8.91 -22.31
C ASP A 104 7.38 -8.47 -21.95
N GLN A 105 6.40 -8.80 -22.80
CA GLN A 105 4.98 -8.52 -22.49
C GLN A 105 4.51 -9.27 -21.25
N TYR A 106 4.99 -10.50 -21.04
CA TYR A 106 4.67 -11.26 -19.84
C TYR A 106 5.27 -10.60 -18.58
N GLU A 107 6.51 -10.09 -18.67
CA GLU A 107 7.13 -9.35 -17.57
C GLU A 107 6.36 -8.06 -17.22
N GLN A 108 5.85 -7.34 -18.23
CA GLN A 108 5.02 -6.16 -18.01
C GLN A 108 3.75 -6.47 -17.21
N LYS A 109 3.15 -7.64 -17.40
CA LYS A 109 1.99 -8.06 -16.60
C LYS A 109 2.33 -8.23 -15.12
N PHE A 110 3.48 -8.81 -14.80
CA PHE A 110 3.92 -8.93 -13.40
C PHE A 110 4.19 -7.57 -12.76
N ARG A 111 4.83 -6.64 -13.48
CA ARG A 111 5.01 -5.27 -12.98
C ARG A 111 3.68 -4.56 -12.74
N TYR A 112 2.70 -4.79 -13.62
CA TYR A 112 1.36 -4.25 -13.44
C TYR A 112 0.65 -4.86 -12.22
N GLN A 113 0.75 -6.17 -12.03
CA GLN A 113 0.21 -6.84 -10.84
C GLN A 113 0.89 -6.37 -9.55
N ALA A 114 2.21 -6.25 -9.54
CA ALA A 114 2.95 -5.70 -8.41
C ALA A 114 2.52 -4.27 -8.09
N ARG A 115 2.23 -3.46 -9.11
CA ARG A 115 1.69 -2.11 -8.91
C ARG A 115 0.33 -2.13 -8.23
N LEU A 116 -0.57 -3.03 -8.64
CA LEU A 116 -1.87 -3.19 -8.00
C LEU A 116 -1.74 -3.69 -6.56
N GLU A 117 -0.83 -4.63 -6.31
CA GLU A 117 -0.55 -5.14 -4.97
C GLU A 117 -0.01 -4.03 -4.06
N VAL A 118 0.94 -3.22 -4.53
CA VAL A 118 1.43 -2.07 -3.76
C VAL A 118 0.31 -1.06 -3.50
N MET A 119 -0.56 -0.79 -4.47
CA MET A 119 -1.72 0.08 -4.25
C MET A 119 -2.65 -0.46 -3.17
N ASP A 120 -2.87 -1.78 -3.12
CA ASP A 120 -3.68 -2.41 -2.09
C ASP A 120 -2.99 -2.42 -0.71
N ARG A 121 -1.67 -2.63 -0.66
CA ARG A 121 -0.87 -2.49 0.56
C ARG A 121 -0.93 -1.05 1.10
N ILE A 122 -0.84 -0.04 0.23
CA ILE A 122 -1.00 1.37 0.62
C ILE A 122 -2.42 1.62 1.16
N ARG A 123 -3.46 1.08 0.50
CA ARG A 123 -4.84 1.17 0.98
C ARG A 123 -4.99 0.58 2.38
N ARG A 124 -4.40 -0.59 2.64
CA ARG A 124 -4.41 -1.24 3.96
C ARG A 124 -3.64 -0.43 5.00
N ALA A 125 -2.51 0.18 4.62
CA ALA A 125 -1.70 1.02 5.50
C ALA A 125 -2.36 2.38 5.84
N GLU A 126 -3.08 2.97 4.89
CA GLU A 126 -3.89 4.19 5.10
C GLU A 126 -5.10 3.91 6.02
N GLY A 127 -5.70 2.71 5.92
CA GLY A 127 -6.88 2.34 6.71
C GLY A 127 -8.12 3.19 6.38
N GLU A 128 -9.09 3.22 7.29
CA GLU A 128 -10.34 3.98 7.10
C GLU A 128 -10.17 5.48 7.39
N PHE A 129 -9.25 5.85 8.28
CA PHE A 129 -9.02 7.23 8.70
C PHE A 129 -7.97 7.97 7.86
N GLY A 130 -7.10 7.24 7.14
CA GLY A 130 -6.12 7.78 6.19
C GLY A 130 -4.87 8.37 6.87
N LEU A 131 -3.68 7.84 6.62
CA LEU A 131 -2.47 8.30 7.30
C LEU A 131 -1.96 9.65 6.75
N VAL A 132 -1.59 9.70 5.47
CA VAL A 132 -0.96 10.86 4.81
C VAL A 132 -1.83 12.12 4.74
N PRO A 133 -3.17 12.05 4.54
CA PRO A 133 -4.03 13.23 4.54
C PRO A 133 -3.95 14.05 5.83
N HIS A 134 -3.70 13.37 6.95
CA HIS A 134 -3.61 13.95 8.29
C HIS A 134 -2.25 14.59 8.58
N PHE A 135 -1.18 14.14 7.94
CA PHE A 135 0.16 14.75 8.01
C PHE A 135 0.41 15.80 6.91
N ARG A 136 -0.62 16.21 6.16
CA ARG A 136 -0.50 17.14 5.01
C ARG A 136 0.23 18.44 5.35
N ASP A 137 -0.02 19.01 6.52
CA ASP A 137 0.53 20.31 6.90
C ASP A 137 2.05 20.26 7.16
N PHE A 138 2.61 19.05 7.30
CA PHE A 138 4.04 18.77 7.43
C PHE A 138 4.70 18.35 6.10
N LEU A 139 3.92 18.18 5.04
CA LEU A 139 4.41 17.81 3.71
C LEU A 139 4.58 19.05 2.80
N PRO A 140 5.68 19.14 2.02
CA PRO A 140 5.84 20.20 1.04
C PRO A 140 4.72 20.24 -0.01
N LYS A 141 4.38 21.44 -0.51
CA LYS A 141 3.31 21.66 -1.50
C LYS A 141 3.43 20.82 -2.79
N LYS A 142 4.63 20.31 -3.12
CA LYS A 142 4.86 19.42 -4.27
C LYS A 142 4.05 18.11 -4.19
N TYR A 143 3.68 17.66 -2.99
CA TYR A 143 2.85 16.46 -2.78
C TYR A 143 1.35 16.74 -2.90
N ARG A 144 0.95 17.89 -3.49
CA ARG A 144 -0.46 18.27 -3.58
C ARG A 144 -1.32 17.24 -4.31
N HIS A 145 -0.79 16.70 -5.39
CA HIS A 145 -1.50 15.74 -6.22
C HIS A 145 -1.64 14.37 -5.55
N LEU A 146 -0.64 13.96 -4.75
CA LEU A 146 -0.67 12.74 -3.95
C LEU A 146 -1.83 12.77 -2.95
N TRP A 147 -1.92 13.78 -2.09
CA TRP A 147 -3.01 13.77 -1.08
C TRP A 147 -4.39 13.94 -1.72
N GLN A 148 -4.50 14.68 -2.83
CA GLN A 148 -5.75 14.82 -3.57
C GLN A 148 -6.20 13.48 -4.19
N SER A 149 -5.26 12.64 -4.62
CA SER A 149 -5.56 11.31 -5.12
C SER A 149 -5.89 10.34 -3.99
N LEU A 150 -5.15 10.38 -2.88
CA LEU A 150 -5.41 9.55 -1.69
C LEU A 150 -6.81 9.81 -1.12
N ARG A 151 -7.25 11.07 -1.05
CA ARG A 151 -8.62 11.42 -0.61
C ARG A 151 -9.71 10.84 -1.52
N ARG A 152 -9.38 10.50 -2.77
CA ARG A 152 -10.28 9.86 -3.74
C ARG A 152 -10.07 8.34 -3.83
N TYR A 153 -9.38 7.74 -2.86
CA TYR A 153 -9.01 6.31 -2.85
C TYR A 153 -8.19 5.89 -4.08
N ASN A 154 -7.42 6.83 -4.64
CA ASN A 154 -6.54 6.58 -5.79
C ASN A 154 -5.07 6.60 -5.35
N TYR A 155 -4.49 5.40 -5.30
CA TYR A 155 -3.13 5.12 -4.81
C TYR A 155 -2.07 5.05 -5.93
N ALA A 156 -2.34 5.64 -7.10
CA ALA A 156 -1.46 5.51 -8.27
C ALA A 156 -0.04 6.11 -8.09
N TYR A 157 0.15 7.01 -7.11
CA TYR A 157 1.38 7.76 -6.87
C TYR A 157 2.29 7.10 -5.81
N ILE A 158 2.68 5.86 -6.06
CA ILE A 158 3.47 5.02 -5.14
C ILE A 158 4.80 5.68 -4.73
N ASP A 159 5.61 6.14 -5.69
CA ASP A 159 6.92 6.73 -5.39
C ASP A 159 6.81 8.01 -4.54
N GLN A 160 5.78 8.83 -4.82
CA GLN A 160 5.52 10.04 -4.05
C GLN A 160 5.03 9.71 -2.64
N TYR A 161 4.24 8.64 -2.49
CA TYR A 161 3.78 8.14 -1.20
C TYR A 161 4.97 7.67 -0.35
N ILE A 162 5.84 6.81 -0.89
CA ILE A 162 7.08 6.34 -0.25
C ILE A 162 7.95 7.53 0.19
N ALA A 163 8.17 8.50 -0.70
CA ALA A 163 8.96 9.68 -0.38
C ALA A 163 8.31 10.56 0.70
N ALA A 164 6.98 10.68 0.70
CA ALA A 164 6.25 11.43 1.70
C ALA A 164 6.36 10.77 3.09
N ILE A 165 6.16 9.45 3.17
CA ILE A 165 6.29 8.71 4.44
C ILE A 165 7.73 8.78 4.96
N ARG A 166 8.75 8.55 4.13
CA ARG A 166 10.16 8.68 4.54
C ARG A 166 10.48 10.09 5.05
N LEU A 167 9.97 11.12 4.38
CA LEU A 167 10.17 12.50 4.79
C LEU A 167 9.52 12.77 6.14
N LEU A 168 8.29 12.28 6.36
CA LEU A 168 7.61 12.40 7.64
C LEU A 168 8.37 11.64 8.73
N GLN A 169 8.79 10.39 8.51
CA GLN A 169 9.56 9.63 9.51
C GLN A 169 10.89 10.32 9.90
N GLN A 170 11.55 11.02 8.96
CA GLN A 170 12.86 11.65 9.21
C GLN A 170 12.79 13.09 9.72
N ARG A 171 11.76 13.85 9.33
CA ARG A 171 11.70 15.32 9.53
C ARG A 171 10.50 15.76 10.35
N LEU A 172 9.58 14.86 10.71
CA LEU A 172 8.44 15.22 11.54
C LEU A 172 8.91 15.51 12.97
N ASP A 173 8.53 16.69 13.45
CA ASP A 173 8.70 17.11 14.82
C ASP A 173 7.46 16.64 15.60
N PRO A 174 7.56 15.60 16.43
CA PRO A 174 6.41 14.95 17.06
C PRO A 174 5.65 15.91 17.97
N ASP A 175 6.34 16.80 18.68
CA ASP A 175 5.72 17.77 19.61
C ASP A 175 4.88 18.81 18.85
N LYS A 176 5.33 19.22 17.67
CA LYS A 176 4.55 20.12 16.79
C LYS A 176 3.35 19.40 16.19
N PHE A 177 3.48 18.13 15.83
CA PHE A 177 2.35 17.34 15.33
C PHE A 177 1.27 17.20 16.40
N ILE A 178 1.63 16.81 17.62
CA ILE A 178 0.68 16.66 18.74
C ILE A 178 -0.04 17.98 19.01
N ARG A 179 0.68 19.11 19.02
CA ARG A 179 0.08 20.43 19.23
C ARG A 179 -0.92 20.80 18.14
N VAL A 180 -0.58 20.58 16.87
CA VAL A 180 -1.47 20.83 15.74
C VAL A 180 -2.67 19.87 15.75
N TRP A 181 -2.47 18.61 16.18
CA TRP A 181 -3.51 17.61 16.31
C TRP A 181 -4.54 18.01 17.37
N ARG A 182 -4.11 18.39 18.57
CA ARG A 182 -4.99 18.85 19.66
C ARG A 182 -5.80 20.09 19.28
N LEU A 183 -5.24 20.99 18.46
CA LEU A 183 -5.98 22.14 17.94
C LEU A 183 -7.04 21.76 16.91
N LYS A 184 -6.87 20.63 16.23
CA LYS A 184 -7.75 20.15 15.15
C LYS A 184 -8.81 19.17 15.65
N TYR A 185 -8.48 18.43 16.71
CA TYR A 185 -9.34 17.46 17.40
C TYR A 185 -9.17 17.64 18.91
N PRO A 186 -9.85 18.63 19.53
CA PRO A 186 -9.74 18.87 20.97
C PRO A 186 -10.31 17.71 21.79
N GLU A 187 -11.27 16.96 21.23
CA GLU A 187 -11.94 15.80 21.83
C GLU A 187 -11.00 14.63 22.14
N THR A 188 -9.81 14.55 21.51
CA THR A 188 -8.85 13.45 21.67
C THR A 188 -7.68 13.79 22.60
N ALA A 189 -7.65 15.01 23.13
CA ALA A 189 -6.65 15.38 24.13
C ALA A 189 -6.85 14.53 25.40
N PRO A 190 -5.76 14.08 26.05
CA PRO A 190 -5.90 13.51 27.39
C PRO A 190 -6.64 14.53 28.25
N LEU A 191 -7.66 14.06 28.99
CA LEU A 191 -8.25 14.87 30.05
C LEU A 191 -7.09 15.30 30.94
N ASP A 192 -6.81 16.60 30.98
CA ASP A 192 -5.83 17.14 31.89
C ASP A 192 -6.31 16.77 33.31
N GLU A 193 -5.76 15.70 33.89
CA GLU A 193 -5.82 15.43 35.33
C GLU A 193 -4.93 16.45 36.04
N ASP A 194 -5.20 17.74 35.89
CA ASP A 194 -4.49 18.83 36.55
C ASP A 194 -5.39 20.06 36.62
N ASP A 195 -6.57 19.91 37.23
CA ASP A 195 -7.36 21.05 37.73
C ASP A 195 -8.08 20.73 39.04
N ASP A 196 -7.33 20.24 40.05
CA ASP A 196 -7.83 20.13 41.43
C ASP A 196 -6.69 20.17 42.49
N SER A 197 -5.71 21.07 42.35
CA SER A 197 -4.76 21.35 43.45
C SER A 197 -4.41 22.82 43.67
N TYR A 198 -5.26 23.73 43.22
CA TYR A 198 -5.18 25.16 43.59
C TYR A 198 -6.49 25.68 44.17
N ASP A 199 -6.98 25.05 45.23
CA ASP A 199 -7.73 25.77 46.27
C ASP A 199 -6.86 25.86 47.53
N ARG A 200 -5.95 26.84 47.51
CA ARG A 200 -5.53 27.54 48.72
C ARG A 200 -6.19 28.91 48.66
N VAL A 201 -7.26 29.11 49.41
CA VAL A 201 -7.58 30.42 49.97
C VAL A 201 -8.12 30.23 51.39
N GLU A 202 -7.26 30.62 52.35
CA GLU A 202 -7.49 31.05 53.74
C GLU A 202 -8.14 30.11 54.77
#